data_AF-A0A957FRJ6-F1
#
_entry.id   AF-A0A957FRJ6-F1
#
_cell.length_a   1.000
_cell.length_b   1.000
_cell.length_c   1.000
_cell.angle_alpha   90.00
_cell.angle_beta   90.00
_cell.angle_gamma   90.00
#
_symmetry.space_group_name_H-M   'P 1'
#
loop_
_entity.id
_entity.type
_entity.pdbx_description
1 polymer ?
#
loop_
_entity_poly.entity_id
_entity_poly.type
_entity_poly.pdbx_seq_one_letter_code
_entity_poly.pdbx_strand_id
1 'polypeptide(L)' 'YNKDGSTFQNREGLLPSQPRGYYREYTVETPGSRDRGARRIVAGEGGEFYYTADHYASFARIWDP' A
#
# COMPACT_ATOMS: atom_id res chain seq x y z
N TYR A 1 -1.87 9.90 -10.88
CA TYR A 1 -1.17 9.44 -9.66
C TYR A 1 0.25 8.99 -10.00
N ASN A 2 1.24 9.90 -10.02
CA ASN A 2 2.58 9.61 -10.58
C ASN A 2 3.46 8.66 -9.75
N LYS A 3 2.95 8.18 -8.62
CA LYS A 3 3.66 7.30 -7.67
C LYS A 3 3.07 5.90 -7.61
N ASP A 4 1.96 5.65 -8.30
CA ASP A 4 1.33 4.34 -8.29
C ASP A 4 2.23 3.32 -9.00
N GLY A 5 2.30 2.11 -8.44
CA GLY A 5 3.23 1.07 -8.86
C GLY A 5 4.67 1.26 -8.36
N SER A 6 4.96 2.32 -7.59
CA SER A 6 6.29 2.49 -6.98
C SER A 6 6.50 1.51 -5.82
N THR A 7 7.76 1.18 -5.55
CA THR A 7 8.13 0.26 -4.47
C THR A 7 7.75 0.82 -3.10
N PHE A 8 6.93 0.07 -2.36
CA PHE A 8 6.70 0.29 -0.95
C PHE A 8 7.80 -0.42 -0.15
N GLN A 9 8.53 0.34 0.67
CA GLN A 9 9.75 -0.17 1.32
C GLN A 9 9.50 -0.91 2.64
N ASN A 10 8.29 -0.83 3.21
CA ASN A 10 7.95 -1.43 4.50
C ASN A 10 8.99 -1.13 5.60
N ARG A 11 9.43 0.13 5.72
CA ARG A 11 10.54 0.52 6.62
C ARG A 11 10.19 0.34 8.09
N GLU A 12 8.92 0.61 8.40
CA GLU A 12 8.33 0.49 9.72
C GLU A 12 8.03 -0.98 10.08
N GLY A 13 8.16 -1.91 9.13
CA GLY A 13 7.99 -3.35 9.35
C GLY A 13 6.55 -3.76 9.70
N LEU A 14 5.55 -2.98 9.30
CA LEU A 14 4.14 -3.24 9.60
C LEU A 14 3.54 -4.37 8.74
N LEU A 15 4.14 -4.66 7.59
CA LEU A 15 3.84 -5.83 6.77
C LEU A 15 4.89 -6.92 7.00
N PRO A 16 4.61 -8.19 6.64
CA PRO A 16 5.61 -9.27 6.70
C PRO A 16 6.92 -8.89 5.99
N SER A 17 8.05 -9.26 6.59
CA SER A 17 9.38 -9.00 6.01
C SER A 17 9.57 -9.76 4.71
N GLN A 18 9.94 -9.05 3.64
CA GLN A 18 10.13 -9.58 2.29
C GLN A 18 11.31 -8.88 1.59
N PRO A 19 11.86 -9.46 0.52
CA PRO A 19 12.93 -8.83 -0.26
C PRO A 19 12.56 -7.42 -0.76
N ARG A 20 13.58 -6.58 -0.95
CA ARG A 20 13.39 -5.23 -1.51
C ARG A 20 12.74 -5.32 -2.89
N GLY A 21 11.67 -4.55 -3.10
CA GLY A 21 10.93 -4.53 -4.35
C GLY A 21 9.65 -5.36 -4.35
N TYR A 22 9.48 -6.23 -3.35
CA TYR A 22 8.34 -7.15 -3.25
C TYR A 22 6.98 -6.44 -3.13
N TYR A 23 6.92 -5.30 -2.44
CA TYR A 23 5.68 -4.55 -2.26
C TYR A 23 5.62 -3.33 -3.20
N ARG A 24 4.42 -3.08 -3.76
CA ARG A 24 4.11 -1.87 -4.55
C ARG A 24 2.90 -1.13 -4.00
N GLU A 25 2.93 0.20 -4.03
CA GLU A 25 1.82 1.04 -3.58
C GLU A 25 0.92 1.53 -4.72
N TYR A 26 -0.36 1.70 -4.42
CA TYR A 26 -1.37 2.23 -5.34
C TYR A 26 -2.30 3.20 -4.60
N THR A 27 -2.66 4.30 -5.25
CA THR A 27 -3.59 5.26 -4.67
C THR A 27 -5.01 4.69 -4.66
N VAL A 28 -5.69 4.80 -3.53
CA VAL A 28 -7.14 4.66 -3.46
C VAL A 28 -7.72 6.07 -3.43
N GLU A 29 -8.60 6.37 -4.37
CA GLU A 29 -9.18 7.71 -4.47
C GLU A 29 -9.97 8.08 -3.21
N THR A 30 -9.73 9.29 -2.70
CA THR A 30 -10.56 9.89 -1.65
C THR A 30 -11.50 10.88 -2.31
N PRO A 31 -12.82 10.60 -2.38
CA PRO A 31 -13.78 11.51 -3.01
C PRO A 31 -13.69 12.92 -2.42
N GLY A 32 -13.61 13.92 -3.28
CA GLY A 32 -13.51 15.33 -2.90
C GLY A 32 -12.10 15.80 -2.51
N SER A 33 -11.09 14.91 -2.46
CA SER A 33 -9.71 15.37 -2.25
C SER A 33 -9.13 16.01 -3.51
N ARG A 34 -8.29 17.04 -3.31
CA ARG A 34 -7.48 17.68 -4.37
C ARG A 34 -6.09 17.03 -4.51
N ASP A 35 -5.74 16.15 -3.59
CA ASP A 35 -4.48 15.40 -3.55
C ASP A 35 -4.74 13.88 -3.57
N ARG A 36 -3.68 13.09 -3.40
CA ARG A 36 -3.78 11.61 -3.38
C ARG A 36 -4.55 11.06 -2.17
N GLY A 37 -4.87 11.87 -1.17
CA GLY A 37 -5.39 11.44 0.11
C GLY A 37 -4.44 10.51 0.87
N ALA A 38 -4.92 9.96 1.98
CA ALA A 38 -4.18 9.01 2.82
C ALA A 38 -4.33 7.54 2.40
N ARG A 39 -5.36 7.22 1.61
CA ARG A 39 -5.77 5.83 1.35
C ARG A 39 -4.89 5.17 0.29
N ARG A 40 -4.44 3.95 0.56
CA ARG A 40 -3.59 3.18 -0.37
C ARG A 40 -3.91 1.70 -0.33
N ILE A 41 -3.65 1.02 -1.44
CA ILE A 41 -3.43 -0.43 -1.48
C ILE A 41 -1.92 -0.68 -1.60
N VAL A 42 -1.42 -1.65 -0.85
CA VAL A 42 -0.09 -2.22 -1.01
C VAL A 42 -0.25 -3.66 -1.50
N ALA A 43 0.30 -3.96 -2.67
CA ALA A 43 0.28 -5.29 -3.27
C ALA A 43 1.62 -5.99 -3.07
N GLY A 44 1.60 -7.24 -2.62
CA GLY A 44 2.75 -8.13 -2.60
C GLY A 44 2.85 -8.95 -3.90
N GLU A 45 4.07 -9.34 -4.27
CA GLU A 45 4.30 -10.23 -5.43
C GLU A 45 3.71 -11.64 -5.22
N GLY A 46 3.42 -12.03 -3.97
CA GLY A 46 2.71 -13.26 -3.64
C GLY A 46 1.22 -13.23 -3.95
N GLY A 47 0.68 -12.08 -4.34
CA GLY A 47 -0.73 -11.89 -4.68
C GLY A 47 -1.59 -11.38 -3.54
N GLU A 48 -1.02 -11.15 -2.36
CA GLU A 48 -1.73 -10.56 -1.23
C GLU A 48 -1.90 -9.04 -1.36
N PHE A 49 -3.00 -8.52 -0.82
CA PHE A 49 -3.29 -7.09 -0.79
C PHE A 49 -3.53 -6.60 0.63
N TYR A 50 -2.93 -5.44 0.93
CA TYR A 50 -3.11 -4.70 2.16
C TYR A 50 -3.71 -3.34 1.86
N TYR A 51 -4.60 -2.87 2.72
CA TYR A 51 -5.19 -1.55 2.67
C TYR A 51 -4.74 -0.72 3.87
N THR A 52 -4.39 0.54 3.62
CA THR A 52 -4.19 1.56 4.66
C THR A 52 -5.16 2.71 4.40
N ALA A 53 -5.85 3.15 5.45
CA ALA A 53 -6.71 4.33 5.42
C ALA A 53 -5.99 5.60 5.89
N ASP A 54 -4.82 5.44 6.51
CA ASP A 54 -4.14 6.41 7.38
C ASP A 54 -2.70 6.66 6.95
N HIS A 55 -2.41 6.50 5.65
CA HIS A 55 -1.12 6.81 5.05
C HIS A 55 0.04 6.00 5.69
N TYR A 56 -0.13 4.67 5.68
CA TYR A 56 0.83 3.66 6.13
C TYR A 56 1.05 3.60 7.65
N ALA A 57 0.19 4.23 8.46
CA ALA A 57 0.27 4.12 9.92
C ALA A 57 -0.30 2.79 10.44
N SER A 58 -1.29 2.22 9.74
CA SER A 58 -1.81 0.89 9.99
C SER A 58 -2.26 0.20 8.69
N PHE A 59 -2.37 -1.12 8.74
CA PHE A 59 -2.79 -1.94 7.60
C PHE A 59 -3.84 -2.97 7.98
N ALA A 60 -4.81 -3.14 7.10
CA ALA A 60 -5.71 -4.28 7.08
C ALA A 60 -5.34 -5.18 5.89
N ARG A 61 -5.21 -6.48 6.11
CA ARG A 61 -5.13 -7.45 5.02
C ARG A 61 -6.51 -7.62 4.41
N ILE A 62 -6.63 -7.38 3.11
CA ILE A 62 -7.91 -7.41 2.40
C ILE A 62 -8.02 -8.57 1.41
N TRP A 63 -6.90 -9.21 1.08
CA TRP A 63 -6.87 -10.39 0.22
C TRP A 63 -5.58 -11.21 0.44
N ASP A 64 -5.71 -12.53 0.34
CA ASP A 64 -4.63 -13.51 0.29
C ASP A 64 -5.09 -14.70 -0.58
N PRO A 65 -4.31 -15.15 -1.58
CA PRO A 65 -4.63 -16.33 -2.38
C PRO A 65 -4.54 -17.66 -1.61
#